data_AF-A0A8E2IR74-F1
#
_entry.id   AF-A0A8E2IR74-F1
#
_cell.length_a   1.000
_cell.length_b   1.000
_cell.length_c   1.000
_cell.angle_alpha   90.00
_cell.angle_beta   90.00
_cell.angle_gamma   90.00
#
_symmetry.space_group_name_H-M   'P 1'
#
loop_
_entity.id
_entity.type
_entity.pdbx_description
1 polymer ?
#
loop_
_entity_poly.entity_id
_entity_poly.type
_entity_poly.pdbx_seq_one_letter_code
_entity_poly.pdbx_strand_id
1 'polypeptide(L)' 'MTINYQFGDVDAHGATIRAQAASLEAEHQAIVRDVLAAGDFWGGAGSVACQEFITQLGRNFQV' A
#
# COMPACT_ATOMS: atom_id res chain seq x y z
N MET A 1 0.79 29.65 25.37
CA MET A 1 0.72 28.84 24.14
C MET A 1 -0.52 27.99 24.26
N THR A 2 -1.57 28.29 23.48
CA THR A 2 -2.85 27.57 23.55
C THR A 2 -2.84 26.47 22.49
N ILE A 3 -3.17 25.24 22.88
CA ILE A 3 -3.29 24.12 21.95
C ILE A 3 -4.66 24.21 21.27
N ASN A 4 -4.67 24.42 19.95
CA ASN A 4 -5.89 24.57 19.15
C ASN A 4 -6.37 23.25 18.52
N TYR A 5 -5.65 22.15 18.73
CA TYR A 5 -6.01 20.83 18.20
C TYR A 5 -6.89 20.09 19.21
N GLN A 6 -8.15 19.87 18.84
CA GLN A 6 -9.17 19.29 19.70
C GLN A 6 -9.32 17.78 19.46
N PHE A 7 -9.98 17.08 20.39
CA PHE A 7 -10.28 15.65 20.22
C PHE A 7 -11.08 15.36 18.93
N GLY A 8 -12.01 16.26 18.55
CA GLY A 8 -12.72 16.14 17.28
C GLY A 8 -11.82 16.19 16.05
N ASP A 9 -10.73 16.97 16.09
CA ASP A 9 -9.75 17.04 15.01
C ASP A 9 -8.91 15.76 14.94
N VAL A 10 -8.56 15.19 16.10
CA VAL A 10 -7.89 13.88 16.20
C VAL A 10 -8.74 12.80 15.55
N ASP A 11 -10.02 12.75 15.89
CA ASP A 11 -10.95 11.74 15.38
C ASP A 11 -11.15 11.89 13.86
N ALA A 12 -11.34 13.11 13.37
CA ALA A 12 -11.47 13.41 11.95
C ALA A 12 -10.21 13.03 11.17
N HIS A 13 -9.02 13.39 11.66
CA HIS A 13 -7.76 13.00 11.03
C HIS A 13 -7.54 11.49 11.08
N GLY A 14 -7.87 10.83 12.20
CA GLY A 14 -7.79 9.37 12.30
C GLY A 14 -8.70 8.66 11.29
N ALA A 15 -9.91 9.18 11.06
CA ALA A 15 -10.81 8.67 10.03
C ALA A 15 -10.21 8.84 8.62
N THR A 16 -9.63 10.00 8.32
CA THR A 16 -8.95 10.26 7.05
C THR A 16 -7.78 9.31 6.83
N ILE A 17 -6.91 9.11 7.83
CA ILE A 17 -5.75 8.21 7.73
C ILE A 17 -6.20 6.78 7.45
N ARG A 18 -7.23 6.28 8.15
CA ARG A 18 -7.77 4.93 7.90
C ARG A 18 -8.33 4.77 6.48
N ALA A 19 -9.07 5.77 6.00
CA ALA A 19 -9.61 5.76 4.64
C ALA A 19 -8.48 5.75 3.60
N GLN A 20 -7.45 6.57 3.80
CA GLN A 20 -6.28 6.61 2.93
C GLN A 20 -5.47 5.31 2.97
N ALA A 21 -5.29 4.70 4.15
CA ALA A 21 -4.62 3.41 4.28
C ALA A 21 -5.38 2.29 3.54
N ALA A 22 -6.71 2.26 3.63
CA ALA A 22 -7.52 1.32 2.87
C ALA A 22 -7.40 1.53 1.35
N SER A 23 -7.39 2.78 0.89
CA SER A 23 -7.15 3.10 -0.52
C SER A 23 -5.75 2.68 -0.98
N LEU A 24 -4.74 2.87 -0.13
CA LEU A 24 -3.36 2.53 -0.42
C LEU A 24 -3.17 1.01 -0.57
N GLU A 25 -3.81 0.23 0.30
CA GLU A 25 -3.80 -1.24 0.21
C GLU A 25 -4.57 -1.74 -1.03
N ALA A 26 -5.67 -1.10 -1.41
CA ALA A 26 -6.38 -1.43 -2.64
C ALA A 26 -5.51 -1.21 -3.90
N GLU A 27 -4.75 -0.10 -3.92
CA GLU A 27 -3.80 0.21 -4.99
C GLU A 27 -2.64 -0.80 -5.02
N HIS A 28 -2.08 -1.15 -3.85
CA HIS A 28 -1.05 -2.17 -3.73
C HIS A 28 -1.49 -3.51 -4.34
N GLN A 29 -2.70 -3.97 -4.01
CA GLN A 29 -3.25 -5.19 -4.58
C GLN A 29 -3.48 -5.09 -6.09
N ALA A 30 -3.83 -3.92 -6.62
CA ALA A 30 -3.94 -3.69 -8.05
C ALA A 30 -2.58 -3.83 -8.75
N ILE A 31 -1.54 -3.17 -8.21
CA ILE A 31 -0.18 -3.28 -8.73
C ILE A 31 0.30 -4.74 -8.72
N VAL A 32 0.08 -5.48 -7.62
CA VAL A 32 0.46 -6.91 -7.54
C VAL A 32 -0.24 -7.74 -8.61
N ARG A 33 -1.54 -7.52 -8.86
CA ARG A 33 -2.26 -8.23 -9.93
C ARG A 33 -1.67 -7.93 -11.30
N ASP A 34 -1.36 -6.68 -11.59
CA ASP A 34 -0.80 -6.27 -12.87
C ASP A 34 0.61 -6.83 -13.09
N VAL A 35 1.43 -6.86 -12.03
CA VAL A 35 2.76 -7.47 -12.05
C VAL A 35 2.69 -8.97 -12.35
N LEU A 36 1.76 -9.69 -11.71
CA LEU A 36 1.56 -11.11 -11.95
C LEU A 36 1.04 -11.38 -13.38
N ALA A 37 0.10 -10.56 -13.87
CA ALA A 37 -0.42 -10.65 -15.23
C ALA A 37 0.67 -10.37 -16.28
N ALA A 38 1.58 -9.44 -15.99
CA ALA A 38 2.76 -9.13 -16.80
C ALA A 38 3.99 -9.97 -16.43
N GLY A 39 3.80 -11.12 -15.78
CA GLY A 39 4.89 -11.93 -15.21
C GLY A 39 5.96 -12.36 -16.23
N ASP A 40 5.60 -12.50 -17.51
CA ASP A 40 6.54 -12.86 -18.58
C ASP A 40 7.70 -11.87 -18.73
N PHE A 41 7.49 -10.59 -18.40
CA PHE A 41 8.56 -9.58 -18.36
C PHE A 41 9.72 -10.00 -17.44
N TRP A 42 9.39 -10.72 -16.36
CA TRP A 42 10.34 -11.19 -15.35
C TRP A 42 10.81 -12.63 -15.57
N GLY A 43 10.48 -13.25 -16.71
CA GLY A 43 10.71 -14.68 -16.93
C GLY A 43 9.66 -15.59 -16.29
N GLY A 44 8.45 -15.06 -16.06
CA GLY A 44 7.28 -15.76 -15.52
C GLY A 44 6.89 -15.27 -14.13
N ALA A 45 5.60 -15.35 -13.79
CA ALA A 45 5.07 -14.89 -12.49
C ALA A 45 5.69 -15.63 -11.28
N GLY A 46 6.14 -16.87 -11.47
CA GLY A 46 6.85 -17.65 -10.45
C GLY A 46 8.36 -17.45 -10.41
N SER A 47 8.92 -16.57 -11.25
CA SER A 47 10.36 -16.32 -11.28
C SER A 47 10.84 -15.63 -10.00
N VAL A 48 12.10 -15.85 -9.65
CA VAL A 48 12.73 -15.22 -8.47
C VAL A 48 12.63 -13.69 -8.58
N ALA A 49 12.87 -13.12 -9.75
CA ALA A 49 12.83 -11.68 -9.96
C ALA A 49 11.41 -11.09 -9.74
N CYS A 50 10.37 -11.76 -10.24
CA CYS A 50 8.98 -11.34 -10.04
C CYS A 50 8.59 -11.38 -8.56
N GLN A 51 8.92 -12.48 -7.88
CA GLN A 51 8.61 -12.67 -6.46
C GLN A 51 9.41 -11.72 -5.56
N GLU A 52 10.67 -11.45 -5.87
CA GLU A 52 11.48 -10.46 -5.15
C GLU A 52 10.91 -9.05 -5.30
N PHE A 53 10.48 -8.66 -6.50
CA PHE A 53 9.80 -7.38 -6.72
C PHE A 53 8.54 -7.26 -5.85
N ILE A 54 7.65 -8.25 -5.89
CA ILE A 54 6.42 -8.26 -5.09
C ILE A 54 6.75 -8.19 -3.59
N THR A 55 7.78 -8.92 -3.16
CA THR A 55 8.20 -8.92 -1.74
C THR A 55 8.75 -7.56 -1.31
N GLN A 56 9.59 -6.92 -2.13
CA GLN A 56 10.09 -5.57 -1.85
C GLN A 56 8.95 -4.54 -1.85
N LEU A 57 8.01 -4.66 -2.79
CA LEU A 57 6.83 -3.79 -2.84
C LEU A 57 6.01 -3.91 -1.55
N GLY A 58 5.68 -5.14 -1.13
CA GLY A 58 4.92 -5.38 0.09
C GLY A 58 5.59 -4.81 1.34
N ARG A 59 6.92 -4.92 1.46
CA ARG A 59 7.67 -4.30 2.57
C ARG A 59 7.52 -2.77 2.63
N ASN A 60 7.44 -2.09 1.49
CA ASN A 60 7.27 -0.64 1.46
C ASN A 60 5.84 -0.19 1.79
N PHE A 61 4.85 -1.05 1.50
CA PHE A 61 3.42 -0.77 1.76
C PHE A 61 2.97 -1.20 3.17
N GLN A 62 3.77 -2.00 3.86
CA GLN A 62 3.46 -2.47 5.20
C GLN A 62 3.43 -1.29 6.20
N VAL A 63 2.23 -1.00 6.72
CA VAL A 63 1.94 0.01 7.75
C VAL A 63 1.70 -0.63 9.12
#